data_AF-A0A9E2MSB2-F1
#
_entry.id   AF-A0A9E2MSB2-F1
#
_cell.length_a   1.000
_cell.length_b   1.000
_cell.length_c   1.000
_cell.angle_alpha   90.00
_cell.angle_beta   90.00
_cell.angle_gamma   90.00
#
_symmetry.space_group_name_H-M   'P 1'
#
loop_
_entity.id
_entity.type
_entity.pdbx_description
1 polymer ?
#
loop_
_entity_poly.entity_id
_entity_poly.type
_entity_poly.pdbx_seq_one_letter_code
_entity_poly.pdbx_strand_id
1 'polypeptide(L)'
;MTEPAQVPPMQPISAQGNQPQFQPQPVVDQDQKFNSLLEVLVAKQYLSQADVDKLAVEQLSSGKNIEEIILETKVISEEELTQAKAWLYGVPFIKISETGVSPEALNTLPESVARRYQMLPFMVNEEDKILKVAMENPLDVTAIDFAQQKTGFRVQAHFASPSEIEQKIVERYAQSLSGEVTKALEETAHPEKMRSQDLSDLSHGVIRQAPITKIVETILAFAMKARASDVHIEPELERTRIRYRIDGILQEKLILPRSVHDAVVSRIKILSRLKIDEKRIPQDGRFTFDSEGEEVDLRISTLPTAHGEKVVMRLLKKNLKVPTLPELGLDGLALRRVEDVIKIPNGIILVTGPTGSGKTSTLYSILHIINSPRVNILTLEDPIEYQMDGVNQVQINPQAGLTFATGLRSFLRQDPNIIMVGEIRDSETVGLAIQASLTGHLVFSTLHTNSAAGALPRLVDMGAETFLLASSMKLVMAQRVVRRINPEFKEEYKPEPEVVADIKQVLGGYLDQWCVQNNKDPNNLILYRPKKDLPQNETDFKGR
;
A
#
# COMPACT_ATOMS: atom_id res chain seq x y z
N MET A 1 -29.01 -47.71 26.66
CA MET A 1 -29.94 -46.58 26.58
C MET A 1 -29.50 -45.55 27.59
N THR A 2 -28.69 -44.59 27.14
CA THR A 2 -28.25 -43.41 27.88
C THR A 2 -27.99 -42.35 26.81
N GLU A 3 -28.79 -41.28 26.81
CA GLU A 3 -28.70 -40.16 25.88
C GLU A 3 -27.39 -39.37 26.08
N PRO A 4 -26.76 -38.84 25.02
CA PRO A 4 -25.67 -37.89 25.17
C PRO A 4 -26.21 -36.48 25.43
N ALA A 5 -25.60 -35.81 26.41
CA ALA A 5 -25.91 -34.45 26.83
C ALA A 5 -25.73 -33.43 25.68
N GLN A 6 -26.74 -32.59 25.48
CA GLN A 6 -26.71 -31.46 24.55
C GLN A 6 -25.77 -30.36 25.08
N VAL A 7 -24.79 -29.99 24.26
CA VAL A 7 -23.95 -28.80 24.46
C VAL A 7 -24.77 -27.57 24.06
N PRO A 8 -24.89 -26.53 24.91
CA PRO A 8 -25.61 -25.32 24.55
C PRO A 8 -24.85 -24.54 23.45
N PRO A 9 -25.55 -23.88 22.52
CA PRO A 9 -24.90 -23.13 21.45
C PRO A 9 -24.13 -21.94 22.00
N MET A 10 -22.84 -21.83 21.65
CA MET A 10 -22.05 -20.63 21.89
C MET A 10 -22.68 -19.44 21.17
N GLN A 11 -23.01 -18.41 21.93
CA GLN A 11 -23.42 -17.11 21.39
C GLN A 11 -22.26 -16.52 20.57
N PRO A 12 -22.54 -15.89 19.41
CA PRO A 12 -21.50 -15.22 18.64
C PRO A 12 -20.96 -14.04 19.45
N ILE A 13 -19.66 -14.09 19.75
CA ILE A 13 -18.91 -12.94 20.24
C ILE A 13 -18.94 -11.89 19.12
N SER A 14 -19.72 -10.83 19.31
CA SER A 14 -19.71 -9.66 18.45
C SER A 14 -18.32 -9.03 18.47
N ALA A 15 -17.54 -9.24 17.41
CA ALA A 15 -16.34 -8.47 17.14
C ALA A 15 -16.75 -7.06 16.67
N GLN A 16 -17.24 -6.24 17.59
CA GLN A 16 -17.22 -4.79 17.44
C GLN A 16 -15.77 -4.36 17.65
N GLY A 17 -15.02 -4.25 16.55
CA GLY A 17 -13.82 -3.44 16.55
C GLY A 17 -14.24 -2.00 16.87
N ASN A 18 -13.64 -1.44 17.92
CA ASN A 18 -13.74 -0.03 18.30
C ASN A 18 -13.29 0.86 17.13
N GLN A 19 -14.19 1.15 16.19
CA GLN A 19 -14.16 2.40 15.47
C GLN A 19 -14.78 3.45 16.40
N PRO A 20 -14.15 4.61 16.61
CA PRO A 20 -14.79 5.69 17.34
C PRO A 20 -16.09 6.05 16.60
N GLN A 21 -17.23 5.70 17.21
CA GLN A 21 -18.52 6.18 16.75
C GLN A 21 -18.48 7.71 16.85
N PHE A 22 -18.52 8.38 15.70
CA PHE A 22 -18.76 9.81 15.63
C PHE A 22 -20.11 10.09 16.30
N GLN A 23 -20.06 10.57 17.54
CA GLN A 23 -21.18 11.33 18.06
C GLN A 23 -21.16 12.65 17.29
N PRO A 24 -22.23 13.02 16.56
CA PRO A 24 -22.32 14.36 16.02
C PRO A 24 -22.21 15.33 17.20
N GLN A 25 -21.15 16.15 17.20
CA GLN A 25 -21.04 17.27 18.12
C GLN A 25 -22.28 18.14 17.97
N PRO A 26 -22.79 18.72 19.07
CA PRO A 26 -24.00 19.51 19.03
C PRO A 26 -23.86 20.63 18.01
N VAL A 27 -24.77 20.64 17.04
CA VAL A 27 -24.97 21.77 16.13
C VAL A 27 -25.16 23.00 17.01
N VAL A 28 -24.24 23.97 16.88
CA VAL A 28 -24.30 25.23 17.65
C VAL A 28 -25.62 25.90 17.30
N ASP A 29 -26.51 26.01 18.29
CA ASP A 29 -27.78 26.72 18.18
C ASP A 29 -27.49 28.21 17.94
N GLN A 30 -27.75 28.69 16.72
CA GLN A 30 -27.30 30.01 16.22
C GLN A 30 -28.16 31.18 16.72
N ASP A 31 -29.18 30.93 17.55
CA ASP A 31 -30.20 31.93 17.90
C ASP A 31 -29.94 32.71 19.21
N GLN A 32 -28.82 32.48 19.90
CA GLN A 32 -28.38 33.30 21.05
C GLN A 32 -27.07 34.05 20.76
N LYS A 33 -27.17 35.37 20.54
CA LYS A 33 -25.99 36.25 20.44
C LYS A 33 -25.51 36.64 21.82
N PHE A 34 -24.36 36.12 22.23
CA PHE A 34 -23.62 36.57 23.40
C PHE A 34 -22.69 37.72 23.03
N ASN A 35 -22.60 38.75 23.86
CA ASN A 35 -21.76 39.93 23.60
C ASN A 35 -20.40 39.87 24.31
N SER A 36 -20.24 38.98 25.29
CA SER A 36 -18.99 38.83 26.04
C SER A 36 -18.70 37.38 26.42
N LEU A 37 -17.42 37.08 26.64
CA LEU A 37 -16.96 35.75 27.07
C LEU A 37 -17.56 35.36 28.43
N LEU A 38 -17.69 36.32 29.35
CA LEU A 38 -18.28 36.11 30.68
C LEU A 38 -19.76 35.75 30.59
N GLU A 39 -20.53 36.35 29.67
CA GLU A 39 -21.92 35.97 29.42
C GLU A 39 -22.03 34.51 28.95
N VAL A 40 -21.14 34.06 28.06
CA VAL A 40 -21.11 32.67 27.59
C VAL A 40 -20.78 31.73 28.75
N LEU A 41 -19.77 32.06 29.56
CA LEU A 41 -19.34 31.23 30.69
C LEU A 41 -20.44 31.07 31.74
N VAL A 42 -21.23 32.12 32.01
CA VAL A 42 -22.38 32.04 32.91
C VAL A 42 -23.53 31.26 32.26
N ALA A 43 -23.85 31.53 31.00
CA ALA A 43 -24.95 30.86 30.29
C ALA A 43 -24.73 29.35 30.14
N LYS A 44 -23.48 28.92 29.98
CA LYS A 44 -23.08 27.50 29.94
C LYS A 44 -22.83 26.89 31.32
N GLN A 45 -23.07 27.63 32.39
CA GLN A 45 -22.90 27.21 33.79
C GLN A 45 -21.45 26.84 34.19
N TYR A 46 -20.45 27.32 33.44
CA TYR A 46 -19.05 27.17 33.81
C TYR A 46 -18.66 28.13 34.94
N LEU A 47 -19.31 29.28 35.03
CA LEU A 47 -19.13 30.26 36.11
C LEU A 47 -20.48 30.64 36.75
N SER A 48 -20.47 30.88 38.06
CA SER A 48 -21.58 31.56 38.72
C SER A 48 -21.47 33.08 38.57
N GLN A 49 -22.59 33.81 38.70
CA GLN A 49 -22.56 35.27 38.68
C GLN A 49 -21.65 35.86 39.78
N ALA A 50 -21.57 35.18 40.93
CA ALA A 50 -20.69 35.58 42.03
C ALA A 50 -19.20 35.40 41.69
N ASP A 51 -18.85 34.45 40.83
CA ASP A 51 -17.46 34.25 40.37
C ASP A 51 -17.07 35.29 39.32
N VAL A 52 -18.02 35.71 38.46
CA VAL A 52 -17.81 36.83 37.53
C VAL A 52 -17.52 38.12 38.28
N ASP A 53 -18.25 38.41 39.36
CA ASP A 53 -18.03 39.61 40.16
C ASP A 53 -16.65 39.61 40.83
N LYS A 54 -16.17 38.44 41.30
CA LYS A 54 -14.81 38.29 41.83
C LYS A 54 -13.75 38.50 40.76
N LEU A 55 -13.91 37.89 39.60
CA LEU A 55 -13.00 38.04 38.47
C LEU A 55 -12.93 39.48 37.98
N ALA A 56 -14.03 40.23 38.00
CA ALA A 56 -14.05 41.65 37.66
C ALA A 56 -13.25 42.52 38.65
N VAL A 57 -13.35 42.22 39.96
CA VAL A 57 -12.55 42.89 41.00
C VAL A 57 -11.05 42.56 40.84
N GLU A 58 -10.74 41.31 40.53
CA GLU A 58 -9.37 40.85 40.29
C GLU A 58 -8.76 41.44 38.99
N GLN A 59 -9.58 41.63 37.96
CA GLN A 59 -9.18 42.31 36.73
C GLN A 59 -8.83 43.78 36.96
N LEU A 60 -9.65 44.49 37.75
CA LEU A 60 -9.40 45.89 38.10
C LEU A 60 -8.14 46.09 38.97
N SER A 61 -7.77 45.08 39.78
CA SER A 61 -6.64 45.16 40.70
C SER A 61 -5.32 44.66 40.11
N SER A 62 -5.36 43.68 39.21
CA SER A 62 -4.16 43.08 38.58
C SER A 62 -3.76 43.73 37.25
N GLY A 63 -4.71 44.34 36.54
CA GLY A 63 -4.49 44.87 35.19
C GLY A 63 -4.26 43.81 34.11
N LYS A 64 -4.43 42.52 34.44
CA LYS A 64 -4.29 41.39 33.51
C LYS A 64 -5.54 41.18 32.65
N ASN A 65 -5.41 40.42 31.58
CA ASN A 65 -6.57 40.03 30.77
C ASN A 65 -7.45 39.04 31.55
N ILE A 66 -8.77 39.13 31.37
CA ILE A 66 -9.75 38.25 32.05
C ILE A 66 -9.46 36.77 31.80
N GLU A 67 -8.97 36.42 30.61
CA GLU A 67 -8.60 35.04 30.27
C GLU A 67 -7.39 34.52 31.07
N GLU A 68 -6.39 35.38 31.28
CA GLU A 68 -5.21 35.04 32.08
C GLU A 68 -5.59 34.82 33.54
N ILE A 69 -6.46 35.68 34.08
CA ILE A 69 -6.96 35.58 35.46
C ILE A 69 -7.76 34.28 35.64
N ILE A 70 -8.61 33.95 34.67
CA ILE A 70 -9.41 32.71 34.68
C ILE A 70 -8.49 31.47 34.70
N LEU A 71 -7.42 31.46 33.90
CA LEU A 71 -6.45 30.36 33.86
C LEU A 71 -5.60 30.27 35.14
N GLU A 72 -5.20 31.41 35.73
CA GLU A 72 -4.41 31.46 36.96
C GLU A 72 -5.22 31.01 38.19
N THR A 73 -6.48 31.45 38.28
CA THR A 73 -7.38 31.11 39.39
C THR A 73 -7.92 29.68 39.30
N LYS A 74 -7.78 29.02 38.14
CA LYS A 74 -8.22 27.63 37.86
C LYS A 74 -9.70 27.38 38.18
N VAL A 75 -10.53 28.41 38.10
CA VAL A 75 -11.96 28.32 38.39
C VAL A 75 -12.67 27.50 37.31
N ILE A 76 -12.16 27.54 36.07
CA ILE A 76 -12.58 26.67 34.96
C ILE A 76 -11.34 26.07 34.28
N SER A 77 -11.53 24.96 33.59
CA SER A 77 -10.49 24.33 32.79
C SER A 77 -10.21 25.10 31.50
N GLU A 78 -9.00 24.91 30.96
CA GLU A 78 -8.59 25.45 29.65
C GLU A 78 -9.53 24.99 28.52
N GLU A 79 -10.04 23.76 28.61
CA GLU A 79 -11.01 23.19 27.67
C GLU A 79 -12.36 23.94 27.71
N GLU A 80 -12.90 24.20 28.89
CA GLU A 80 -14.17 24.93 29.07
C GLU A 80 -14.04 26.38 28.60
N LEU A 81 -12.91 27.03 28.89
CA LEU A 81 -12.61 28.37 28.39
C LEU A 81 -12.56 28.40 26.85
N THR A 82 -11.92 27.39 26.25
CA THR A 82 -11.79 27.28 24.79
C THR A 82 -13.14 26.97 24.11
N GLN A 83 -13.97 26.13 24.73
CA GLN A 83 -15.34 25.89 24.29
C GLN A 83 -16.18 27.17 24.36
N ALA A 84 -16.08 27.94 25.45
CA ALA A 84 -16.79 29.21 25.57
C ALA A 84 -16.38 30.23 24.47
N LYS A 85 -15.08 30.29 24.12
CA LYS A 85 -14.59 31.09 22.99
C LYS A 85 -15.17 30.60 21.65
N ALA A 86 -15.21 29.30 21.43
CA ALA A 86 -15.81 28.71 20.23
C ALA A 86 -17.28 29.12 20.04
N TRP A 87 -18.05 29.10 21.13
CA TRP A 87 -19.43 29.60 21.15
C TRP A 87 -19.52 31.11 20.87
N LEU A 88 -18.69 31.92 21.52
CA LEU A 88 -18.70 33.38 21.35
C LEU A 88 -18.41 33.79 19.90
N TYR A 89 -17.42 33.16 19.27
CA TYR A 89 -16.94 33.53 17.94
C TYR A 89 -17.60 32.74 16.80
N GLY A 90 -18.45 31.75 17.11
CA GLY A 90 -19.13 30.92 16.11
C GLY A 90 -18.20 30.02 15.31
N VAL A 91 -17.05 29.64 15.88
CA VAL A 91 -16.08 28.72 15.26
C VAL A 91 -16.18 27.37 15.96
N PRO A 92 -16.23 26.23 15.25
CA PRO A 92 -16.38 24.92 15.89
C PRO A 92 -15.22 24.58 16.84
N PHE A 93 -15.52 23.93 17.96
CA PHE A 93 -14.53 23.38 18.90
C PHE A 93 -14.31 21.90 18.62
N ILE A 94 -13.06 21.44 18.68
CA ILE A 94 -12.74 20.02 18.64
C ILE A 94 -11.83 19.63 19.79
N LYS A 95 -11.95 18.37 20.19
CA LYS A 95 -11.00 17.70 21.07
C LYS A 95 -10.13 16.78 20.23
N ILE A 96 -8.84 17.06 20.16
CA ILE A 96 -7.92 16.39 19.24
C ILE A 96 -7.77 14.90 19.62
N SER A 97 -7.84 14.58 20.91
CA SER A 97 -7.78 13.21 21.43
C SER A 97 -8.93 12.33 20.96
N GLU A 98 -10.10 12.92 20.67
CA GLU A 98 -11.31 12.20 20.25
C GLU A 98 -11.48 12.19 18.71
N THR A 99 -11.08 13.28 18.06
CA THR A 99 -11.28 13.48 16.61
C THR A 99 -10.29 12.67 15.76
N GLY A 100 -9.13 12.33 16.33
CA GLY A 100 -8.04 11.70 15.58
C GLY A 100 -7.35 12.67 14.62
N VAL A 101 -6.15 12.31 14.17
CA VAL A 101 -5.31 13.12 13.28
C VAL A 101 -4.90 12.22 12.12
N SER A 102 -5.25 12.60 10.89
CA SER A 102 -4.88 11.82 9.70
C SER A 102 -3.41 12.04 9.33
N PRO A 103 -2.64 10.98 9.00
CA PRO A 103 -1.26 11.12 8.54
C PRO A 103 -1.11 12.00 7.30
N GLU A 104 -2.11 12.00 6.43
CA GLU A 104 -2.16 12.83 5.21
C GLU A 104 -2.24 14.32 5.57
N ALA A 105 -3.06 14.68 6.56
CA ALA A 105 -3.16 16.06 7.03
C ALA A 105 -1.83 16.55 7.62
N LEU A 106 -1.13 15.71 8.39
CA LEU A 106 0.19 16.02 8.93
C LEU A 106 1.24 16.28 7.84
N ASN A 107 1.11 15.64 6.66
CA ASN A 107 2.03 15.88 5.56
C ASN A 107 1.78 17.20 4.81
N THR A 108 0.66 17.88 5.06
CA THR A 108 0.34 19.16 4.39
C THR A 108 1.12 20.34 4.98
N LEU A 109 1.43 20.31 6.28
CA LEU A 109 2.08 21.40 7.00
C LEU A 109 3.35 20.88 7.68
N PRO A 110 4.51 21.54 7.51
CA PRO A 110 5.70 21.18 8.26
C PRO A 110 5.53 21.43 9.77
N GLU A 111 6.16 20.59 10.60
CA GLU A 111 6.12 20.71 12.07
C GLU A 111 6.53 22.11 12.56
N SER A 112 7.54 22.72 11.93
CA SER A 112 8.00 24.07 12.28
C SER A 112 6.92 25.15 12.10
N VAL A 113 6.06 24.98 11.09
CA VAL A 113 4.93 25.89 10.84
C VAL A 113 3.83 25.62 11.85
N ALA A 114 3.51 24.33 12.07
CA ALA A 114 2.53 23.91 13.06
C ALA A 114 2.83 24.45 14.46
N ARG A 115 4.09 24.35 14.91
CA ARG A 115 4.55 24.91 16.20
C ARG A 115 4.50 26.44 16.23
N ARG A 116 5.00 27.10 15.18
CA ARG A 116 5.08 28.57 15.15
C ARG A 116 3.71 29.24 15.25
N TYR A 117 2.71 28.67 14.60
CA TYR A 117 1.36 29.23 14.54
C TYR A 117 0.36 28.51 15.46
N GLN A 118 0.85 27.63 16.35
CA GLN A 118 0.00 26.82 17.25
C GLN A 118 -1.20 26.21 16.51
N MET A 119 -0.89 25.52 15.40
CA MET A 119 -1.89 24.97 14.49
C MET A 119 -1.57 23.53 14.13
N LEU A 120 -2.51 22.61 14.32
CA LEU A 120 -2.36 21.19 14.01
C LEU A 120 -3.34 20.78 12.90
N PRO A 121 -2.87 20.42 11.70
CA PRO A 121 -3.74 19.84 10.69
C PRO A 121 -4.20 18.45 11.17
N PHE A 122 -5.51 18.23 11.20
CA PHE A 122 -6.06 16.96 11.67
C PHE A 122 -6.85 16.21 10.60
N MET A 123 -7.33 16.92 9.57
CA MET A 123 -8.00 16.32 8.42
C MET A 123 -7.75 17.16 7.18
N VAL A 124 -7.47 16.50 6.06
CA VAL A 124 -7.39 17.12 4.74
C VAL A 124 -8.50 16.54 3.87
N ASN A 125 -9.00 17.33 2.91
CA ASN A 125 -9.85 16.90 1.82
C ASN A 125 -9.25 17.44 0.51
N GLU A 126 -8.64 16.54 -0.28
CA GLU A 126 -7.99 16.90 -1.54
C GLU A 126 -8.94 17.28 -2.67
N GLU A 127 -10.16 16.73 -2.72
CA GLU A 127 -11.15 17.01 -3.77
C GLU A 127 -11.68 18.43 -3.64
N ASP A 128 -12.11 18.79 -2.44
CA ASP A 128 -12.65 20.12 -2.14
C ASP A 128 -11.55 21.17 -1.88
N LYS A 129 -10.29 20.74 -1.86
CA LYS A 129 -9.13 21.55 -1.44
C LYS A 129 -9.37 22.19 -0.07
N ILE A 130 -9.85 21.42 0.90
CA ILE A 130 -10.08 21.88 2.28
C ILE A 130 -9.08 21.25 3.23
N LEU A 131 -8.49 22.05 4.13
CA LEU A 131 -7.64 21.58 5.21
C LEU A 131 -8.25 22.01 6.54
N LYS A 132 -8.67 21.06 7.37
CA LYS A 132 -9.16 21.35 8.72
C LYS A 132 -8.00 21.37 9.71
N VAL A 133 -7.92 22.45 10.46
CA VAL A 133 -6.81 22.72 11.37
C VAL A 133 -7.33 23.08 12.75
N ALA A 134 -6.79 22.43 13.78
CA ALA A 134 -6.98 22.79 15.16
C ALA A 134 -6.06 23.98 15.49
N MET A 135 -6.60 25.08 16.01
CA MET A 135 -5.85 26.29 16.31
C MET A 135 -6.20 26.81 17.70
N GLU A 136 -5.21 27.34 18.41
CA GLU A 136 -5.42 28.09 19.64
C GLU A 136 -6.22 29.37 19.35
N ASN A 137 -5.85 30.09 18.29
CA ASN A 137 -6.52 31.30 17.85
C ASN A 137 -6.98 31.21 16.38
N PRO A 138 -8.18 30.68 16.12
CA PRO A 138 -8.84 30.69 14.80
C PRO A 138 -9.15 32.08 14.23
N LEU A 139 -8.95 33.16 14.99
CA LEU A 139 -9.12 34.54 14.51
C LEU A 139 -7.82 35.12 13.94
N ASP A 140 -6.70 34.41 14.05
CA ASP A 140 -5.45 34.80 13.40
C ASP A 140 -5.53 34.55 11.89
N VAL A 141 -6.10 35.53 11.18
CA VAL A 141 -6.22 35.52 9.72
C VAL A 141 -4.85 35.41 9.05
N THR A 142 -3.78 35.93 9.66
CA THR A 142 -2.44 35.87 9.06
C THR A 142 -1.87 34.46 9.09
N ALA A 143 -2.07 33.72 10.18
CA ALA A 143 -1.71 32.32 10.29
C ALA A 143 -2.50 31.46 9.30
N ILE A 144 -3.81 31.71 9.18
CA ILE A 144 -4.70 31.02 8.24
C ILE A 144 -4.23 31.28 6.80
N ASP A 145 -4.03 32.53 6.41
CA ASP A 145 -3.58 32.89 5.06
C ASP A 145 -2.22 32.29 4.71
N PHE A 146 -1.28 32.29 5.66
CA PHE A 146 0.02 31.66 5.49
C PHE A 146 -0.12 30.15 5.22
N ALA A 147 -0.93 29.45 6.03
CA ALA A 147 -1.19 28.04 5.83
C ALA A 147 -1.91 27.77 4.50
N GLN A 148 -2.87 28.61 4.10
CA GLN A 148 -3.54 28.48 2.79
C GLN A 148 -2.56 28.63 1.63
N GLN A 149 -1.70 29.66 1.66
CA GLN A 149 -0.68 29.87 0.61
C GLN A 149 0.33 28.73 0.56
N LYS A 150 0.74 28.23 1.72
CA LYS A 150 1.77 27.19 1.80
C LYS A 150 1.27 25.82 1.34
N THR A 151 0.03 25.49 1.70
CA THR A 151 -0.56 24.18 1.43
C THR A 151 -1.32 24.13 0.10
N GLY A 152 -1.86 25.26 -0.37
CA GLY A 152 -2.76 25.33 -1.52
C GLY A 152 -4.19 24.89 -1.21
N PHE A 153 -4.52 24.67 0.07
CA PHE A 153 -5.86 24.32 0.54
C PHE A 153 -6.53 25.53 1.20
N ARG A 154 -7.86 25.60 1.11
CA ARG A 154 -8.68 26.46 1.95
C ARG A 154 -8.68 25.92 3.37
N VAL A 155 -8.28 26.74 4.33
CA VAL A 155 -8.15 26.33 5.73
C VAL A 155 -9.49 26.53 6.45
N GLN A 156 -9.96 25.49 7.15
CA GLN A 156 -11.09 25.54 8.07
C GLN A 156 -10.57 25.41 9.49
N ALA A 157 -10.48 26.53 10.18
CA ALA A 157 -10.00 26.59 11.56
C ALA A 157 -11.06 26.08 12.53
N HIS A 158 -10.61 25.31 13.53
CA HIS A 158 -11.40 24.82 14.65
C HIS A 158 -10.66 25.20 15.93
N PHE A 159 -11.38 25.65 16.96
CA PHE A 159 -10.80 25.86 18.28
C PHE A 159 -10.37 24.53 18.87
N ALA A 160 -9.18 24.48 19.46
CA ALA A 160 -8.73 23.40 20.32
C ALA A 160 -7.86 23.97 21.45
N SER A 161 -7.77 23.25 22.57
CA SER A 161 -7.02 23.71 23.72
C SER A 161 -5.51 23.85 23.37
N PRO A 162 -4.87 24.98 23.71
CA PRO A 162 -3.44 25.21 23.44
C PRO A 162 -2.53 24.07 23.91
N SER A 163 -2.72 23.59 25.14
CA SER A 163 -1.95 22.46 25.69
C SER A 163 -2.10 21.17 24.90
N GLU A 164 -3.31 20.89 24.39
CA GLU A 164 -3.59 19.71 23.57
C GLU A 164 -2.93 19.82 22.19
N ILE A 165 -2.95 21.01 21.58
CA ILE A 165 -2.28 21.28 20.30
C ILE A 165 -0.79 21.03 20.43
N GLU A 166 -0.13 21.62 21.44
CA GLU A 166 1.30 21.48 21.64
C GLU A 166 1.70 20.01 21.86
N GLN A 167 0.99 19.30 22.75
CA GLN A 167 1.23 17.89 23.02
C GLN A 167 1.08 17.05 21.75
N LYS A 168 0.02 17.27 20.97
CA LYS A 168 -0.28 16.46 19.78
C LYS A 168 0.65 16.78 18.62
N ILE A 169 1.14 18.01 18.48
CA ILE A 169 2.19 18.33 17.51
C ILE A 169 3.44 17.49 17.81
N VAL A 170 3.90 17.45 19.06
CA VAL A 170 5.07 16.67 19.47
C VAL A 170 4.87 15.17 19.18
N GLU A 171 3.73 14.61 19.60
CA GLU A 171 3.44 13.18 19.46
C GLU A 171 3.30 12.74 18.00
N ARG A 172 2.54 13.50 17.21
CA ARG A 172 2.08 13.04 15.88
C ARG A 172 3.11 13.28 14.78
N TYR A 173 3.81 14.41 14.80
CA TYR A 173 4.87 14.64 13.81
C TYR A 173 6.04 13.68 14.04
N ALA A 174 6.37 13.36 15.30
CA ALA A 174 7.43 12.44 15.67
C ALA A 174 7.27 10.99 15.15
N GLN A 175 6.04 10.53 14.89
CA GLN A 175 5.69 9.16 14.48
C GLN A 175 5.42 9.01 12.97
N SER A 176 5.48 10.10 12.21
CA SER A 176 5.25 10.07 10.76
C SER A 176 6.52 9.67 9.99
N LEU A 177 6.36 9.07 8.81
CA LEU A 177 7.47 8.80 7.87
C LEU A 177 8.33 10.06 7.67
N SER A 178 7.67 11.21 7.46
CA SER A 178 8.30 12.51 7.34
C SER A 178 9.08 12.90 8.60
N GLY A 179 8.55 12.65 9.80
CA GLY A 179 9.18 13.01 11.07
C GLY A 179 10.38 12.15 11.44
N GLU A 180 10.32 10.82 11.27
CA GLU A 180 11.46 9.94 11.50
C GLU A 180 12.62 10.25 10.55
N VAL A 181 12.29 10.49 9.29
CA VAL A 181 13.27 10.93 8.29
C VAL A 181 13.78 12.33 8.60
N THR A 182 12.93 13.28 9.03
CA THR A 182 13.36 14.64 9.42
C THR A 182 14.32 14.59 10.60
N LYS A 183 14.07 13.76 11.62
CA LYS A 183 15.01 13.53 12.72
C LYS A 183 16.35 12.99 12.23
N ALA A 184 16.34 12.00 11.34
CA ALA A 184 17.57 11.48 10.73
C ALA A 184 18.28 12.56 9.88
N LEU A 185 17.55 13.43 9.19
CA LEU A 185 18.11 14.56 8.45
C LEU A 185 18.75 15.61 9.37
N GLU A 186 18.11 15.93 10.51
CA GLU A 186 18.67 16.84 11.53
C GLU A 186 19.97 16.30 12.14
N GLU A 187 20.01 15.00 12.43
CA GLU A 187 21.22 14.27 12.87
C GLU A 187 22.33 14.34 11.80
N THR A 188 21.97 14.42 10.52
CA THR A 188 22.93 14.61 9.41
C THR A 188 23.44 16.05 9.32
N ALA A 189 22.58 17.04 9.60
CA ALA A 189 22.89 18.46 9.49
C ALA A 189 23.73 19.00 10.67
N HIS A 190 23.62 18.40 11.86
CA HIS A 190 24.32 18.82 13.08
C HIS A 190 25.19 17.69 13.69
N PRO A 191 26.37 17.38 13.10
CA PRO A 191 27.25 16.31 13.58
C PRO A 191 27.88 16.58 14.97
N GLU A 192 27.74 17.79 15.53
CA GLU A 192 28.38 18.17 16.80
C GLU A 192 27.68 17.60 18.05
N LYS A 193 26.41 17.16 17.95
CA LYS A 193 25.69 16.55 19.09
C LYS A 193 26.10 15.11 19.43
N MET A 194 26.93 14.46 18.60
CA MET A 194 27.52 13.13 18.88
C MET A 194 28.91 13.20 19.55
N ARG A 195 29.27 14.34 20.16
CA ARG A 195 30.50 14.44 20.98
C ARG A 195 30.20 14.07 22.44
N SER A 196 30.06 12.78 22.73
CA SER A 196 30.36 12.28 24.06
C SER A 196 30.82 10.82 24.02
N GLN A 197 32.10 10.68 24.36
CA GLN A 197 32.85 9.50 24.80
C GLN A 197 33.40 8.53 23.71
N ASP A 198 34.73 8.47 23.76
CA ASP A 198 35.69 7.55 23.15
C ASP A 198 35.94 7.65 21.64
N LEU A 199 36.93 8.48 21.31
CA LEU A 199 37.63 8.51 20.03
C LEU A 199 39.11 8.21 20.25
N SER A 200 39.49 6.96 19.99
CA SER A 200 40.73 6.66 19.30
C SER A 200 40.47 5.49 18.35
N ASP A 201 40.72 5.77 17.07
CA ASP A 201 40.75 4.87 15.91
C ASP A 201 39.47 4.73 15.05
N LEU A 202 39.71 4.93 13.76
CA LEU A 202 38.90 4.62 12.57
C LEU A 202 37.94 5.68 12.03
N SER A 203 38.51 6.50 11.13
CA SER A 203 37.88 6.99 9.89
C SER A 203 36.67 7.93 10.00
N HIS A 204 36.84 9.16 9.51
CA HIS A 204 35.82 10.19 9.30
C HIS A 204 34.59 9.77 8.44
N GLY A 205 34.53 8.54 7.93
CA GLY A 205 33.42 8.02 7.13
C GLY A 205 32.27 7.42 7.95
N VAL A 206 32.52 6.91 9.15
CA VAL A 206 31.51 6.15 9.94
C VAL A 206 30.44 7.08 10.53
N ILE A 207 30.82 8.30 10.92
CA ILE A 207 29.92 9.26 11.61
C ILE A 207 28.81 9.79 10.67
N ARG A 208 29.03 9.84 9.35
CA ARG A 208 28.01 10.28 8.36
C ARG A 208 27.09 9.16 7.87
N GLN A 209 27.40 7.89 8.14
CA GLN A 209 26.66 6.76 7.58
C GLN A 209 25.42 6.35 8.40
N ALA A 210 25.44 6.55 9.72
CA ALA A 210 24.34 6.13 10.59
C ALA A 210 23.01 6.84 10.28
N PRO A 211 22.96 8.17 10.08
CA PRO A 211 21.69 8.84 9.76
C PRO A 211 21.12 8.45 8.39
N ILE A 212 21.98 8.29 7.38
CA ILE A 212 21.58 7.85 6.03
C ILE A 212 21.05 6.42 6.03
N THR A 213 21.65 5.55 6.86
CA THR A 213 21.18 4.18 7.05
C THR A 213 19.75 4.18 7.58
N LYS A 214 19.47 4.98 8.61
CA LYS A 214 18.13 5.12 9.18
C LYS A 214 17.11 5.65 8.17
N ILE A 215 17.47 6.62 7.32
CA ILE A 215 16.59 7.09 6.24
C ILE A 215 16.19 5.94 5.30
N VAL A 216 17.17 5.15 4.84
CA VAL A 216 16.90 4.01 3.95
C VAL A 216 16.04 2.94 4.65
N GLU A 217 16.34 2.62 5.91
CA GLU A 217 15.58 1.65 6.71
C GLU A 217 14.13 2.11 6.90
N THR A 218 13.88 3.37 7.29
CA THR A 218 12.53 3.91 7.45
C THR A 218 11.74 3.91 6.12
N ILE A 219 12.38 4.27 5.00
CA ILE A 219 11.75 4.20 3.67
C ILE A 219 11.28 2.76 3.36
N LEU A 220 12.14 1.77 3.60
CA LEU A 220 11.85 0.37 3.30
C LEU A 220 10.81 -0.24 4.25
N ALA A 221 10.94 0.01 5.56
CA ALA A 221 10.00 -0.44 6.57
C ALA A 221 8.58 0.10 6.30
N PHE A 222 8.47 1.39 5.95
CA PHE A 222 7.18 1.96 5.57
C PHE A 222 6.65 1.37 4.26
N ALA A 223 7.50 1.13 3.26
CA ALA A 223 7.09 0.51 2.01
C ALA A 223 6.50 -0.90 2.24
N MET A 224 7.10 -1.69 3.15
CA MET A 224 6.58 -2.99 3.56
C MET A 224 5.21 -2.87 4.23
N LYS A 225 5.09 -1.98 5.23
CA LYS A 225 3.82 -1.73 5.96
C LYS A 225 2.71 -1.24 5.03
N ALA A 226 3.04 -0.40 4.06
CA ALA A 226 2.13 0.11 3.03
C ALA A 226 1.81 -0.92 1.92
N ARG A 227 2.40 -2.13 1.97
CA ARG A 227 2.28 -3.19 0.95
C ARG A 227 2.65 -2.69 -0.46
N ALA A 228 3.68 -1.86 -0.55
CA ALA A 228 4.18 -1.37 -1.82
C ALA A 228 4.88 -2.50 -2.62
N SER A 229 4.63 -2.52 -3.92
CA SER A 229 5.29 -3.43 -4.88
C SER A 229 6.64 -2.89 -5.36
N ASP A 230 6.75 -1.58 -5.54
CA ASP A 230 7.99 -0.90 -5.93
C ASP A 230 8.18 0.38 -5.10
N VAL A 231 9.43 0.70 -4.79
CA VAL A 231 9.89 1.99 -4.23
C VAL A 231 10.71 2.71 -5.29
N HIS A 232 10.33 3.96 -5.56
CA HIS A 232 11.00 4.84 -6.52
C HIS A 232 11.67 5.98 -5.77
N ILE A 233 12.98 6.17 -5.98
CA ILE A 233 13.78 7.29 -5.46
C ILE A 233 14.31 8.06 -6.66
N GLU A 234 13.80 9.27 -6.86
CA GLU A 234 13.97 10.03 -8.09
C GLU A 234 14.60 11.39 -7.78
N PRO A 235 15.78 11.70 -8.35
CA PRO A 235 16.35 13.04 -8.22
C PRO A 235 15.60 14.01 -9.14
N GLU A 236 15.17 15.13 -8.59
CA GLU A 236 14.76 16.33 -9.32
C GLU A 236 15.84 17.41 -9.17
N LEU A 237 15.62 18.59 -9.77
CA LEU A 237 16.59 19.69 -9.73
C LEU A 237 16.90 20.14 -8.29
N GLU A 238 15.87 20.37 -7.48
CA GLU A 238 15.99 20.97 -6.14
C GLU A 238 15.70 19.99 -4.98
N ARG A 239 15.20 18.79 -5.29
CA ARG A 239 14.74 17.83 -4.30
C ARG A 239 14.89 16.40 -4.78
N THR A 240 14.74 15.45 -3.86
CA THR A 240 14.59 14.03 -4.17
C THR A 240 13.18 13.59 -3.83
N ARG A 241 12.49 13.02 -4.80
CA ARG A 241 11.11 12.55 -4.66
C ARG A 241 11.10 11.05 -4.40
N ILE A 242 10.30 10.61 -3.43
CA ILE A 242 10.09 9.20 -3.13
C ILE A 242 8.63 8.83 -3.36
N ARG A 243 8.42 7.81 -4.21
CA ARG A 243 7.09 7.29 -4.56
C ARG A 243 7.00 5.79 -4.32
N TYR A 244 5.83 5.32 -3.92
CA TYR A 244 5.54 3.89 -3.81
C TYR A 244 4.51 3.48 -4.85
N ARG A 245 4.67 2.28 -5.41
CA ARG A 245 3.63 1.63 -6.21
C ARG A 245 2.79 0.72 -5.32
N ILE A 246 1.57 1.13 -5.01
CA ILE A 246 0.63 0.38 -4.18
C ILE A 246 -0.54 -0.03 -5.09
N ASP A 247 -0.84 -1.33 -5.16
CA ASP A 247 -1.89 -1.90 -6.01
C ASP A 247 -1.84 -1.43 -7.48
N GLY A 248 -0.62 -1.25 -7.99
CA GLY A 248 -0.34 -0.82 -9.36
C GLY A 248 -0.27 0.70 -9.57
N ILE A 249 -0.71 1.51 -8.60
CA ILE A 249 -0.79 2.98 -8.70
C ILE A 249 0.41 3.61 -8.00
N LEU A 250 1.07 4.58 -8.65
CA LEU A 250 2.16 5.35 -8.06
C LEU A 250 1.62 6.47 -7.18
N GLN A 251 2.13 6.54 -5.95
CA GLN A 251 1.78 7.56 -4.96
C GLN A 251 3.03 8.21 -4.40
N GLU A 252 3.07 9.55 -4.34
CA GLU A 252 4.14 10.28 -3.65
C GLU A 252 3.94 10.18 -2.14
N LYS A 253 5.03 9.89 -1.42
CA LYS A 253 4.97 9.66 0.03
C LYS A 253 5.97 10.48 0.83
N LEU A 254 7.08 10.89 0.21
CA LEU A 254 8.14 11.59 0.90
C LEU A 254 8.96 12.44 -0.08
N ILE A 255 9.39 13.61 0.38
CA ILE A 255 10.34 14.47 -0.31
C ILE A 255 11.57 14.62 0.59
N LEU A 256 12.75 14.39 0.03
CA LEU A 256 14.03 14.60 0.69
C LEU A 256 14.76 15.81 0.10
N PRO A 257 15.62 16.50 0.89
CA PRO A 257 16.55 17.48 0.35
C PRO A 257 17.47 16.88 -0.71
N ARG A 258 17.76 17.62 -1.79
CA ARG A 258 18.66 17.13 -2.86
C ARG A 258 20.06 16.75 -2.35
N SER A 259 20.51 17.38 -1.28
CA SER A 259 21.83 17.17 -0.66
C SER A 259 22.06 15.73 -0.16
N VAL A 260 21.00 15.01 0.21
CA VAL A 260 21.13 13.63 0.75
C VAL A 260 20.99 12.55 -0.31
N HIS A 261 20.56 12.90 -1.54
CA HIS A 261 20.28 11.95 -2.62
C HIS A 261 21.44 11.00 -2.89
N ASP A 262 22.63 11.55 -3.15
CA ASP A 262 23.81 10.78 -3.53
C ASP A 262 24.24 9.82 -2.40
N ALA A 263 24.04 10.21 -1.14
CA ALA A 263 24.33 9.37 0.01
C ALA A 263 23.32 8.22 0.13
N VAL A 264 22.03 8.48 -0.10
CA VAL A 264 20.97 7.45 -0.15
C VAL A 264 21.26 6.44 -1.27
N VAL A 265 21.59 6.91 -2.48
CA VAL A 265 21.96 6.05 -3.62
C VAL A 265 23.19 5.21 -3.28
N SER A 266 24.23 5.83 -2.71
CA SER A 266 25.46 5.13 -2.31
C SER A 266 25.18 4.03 -1.27
N ARG A 267 24.33 4.31 -0.26
CA ARG A 267 23.94 3.32 0.75
C ARG A 267 23.21 2.13 0.12
N ILE A 268 22.29 2.39 -0.80
CA ILE A 268 21.57 1.32 -1.52
C ILE A 268 22.54 0.50 -2.38
N LYS A 269 23.49 1.15 -3.06
CA LYS A 269 24.54 0.46 -3.84
C LYS A 269 25.41 -0.44 -2.97
N ILE A 270 25.80 0.01 -1.77
CA ILE A 270 26.54 -0.80 -0.79
C ILE A 270 25.75 -2.05 -0.40
N LEU A 271 24.47 -1.88 0.00
CA LEU A 271 23.61 -3.00 0.38
C LEU A 271 23.44 -4.02 -0.77
N SER A 272 23.35 -3.51 -2.00
CA SER A 272 23.14 -4.30 -3.22
C SER A 272 24.43 -4.83 -3.86
N ARG A 273 25.61 -4.59 -3.26
CA ARG A 273 26.94 -4.94 -3.79
C ARG A 273 27.22 -4.36 -5.19
N LEU A 274 26.70 -3.16 -5.47
CA LEU A 274 26.91 -2.41 -6.71
C LEU A 274 28.15 -1.53 -6.66
N LYS A 275 28.67 -1.12 -7.82
CA LYS A 275 29.82 -0.21 -7.92
C LYS A 275 29.36 1.22 -7.59
N ILE A 276 29.89 1.77 -6.51
CA ILE A 276 29.53 3.09 -5.98
C ILE A 276 30.13 4.22 -6.83
N ASP A 277 31.34 3.98 -7.35
CA ASP A 277 32.12 4.87 -8.20
C ASP A 277 31.56 4.99 -9.61
N GLU A 278 30.94 3.92 -10.14
CA GLU A 278 30.27 3.97 -11.43
C GLU A 278 28.85 4.54 -11.31
N LYS A 279 28.59 5.63 -12.02
CA LYS A 279 27.30 6.35 -12.01
C LYS A 279 26.74 6.62 -13.41
N ARG A 280 27.44 6.21 -14.47
CA ARG A 280 27.15 6.58 -15.87
C ARG A 280 26.41 5.48 -16.63
N ILE A 281 26.33 4.29 -16.08
CA ILE A 281 25.64 3.14 -16.67
C ILE A 281 24.61 2.58 -15.69
N PRO A 282 23.54 1.94 -16.20
CA PRO A 282 22.60 1.23 -15.34
C PRO A 282 23.29 0.10 -14.56
N GLN A 283 22.82 -0.18 -13.35
CA GLN A 283 23.30 -1.30 -12.54
C GLN A 283 22.12 -2.00 -11.86
N ASP A 284 22.19 -3.33 -11.78
CA ASP A 284 21.16 -4.15 -11.16
C ASP A 284 21.75 -5.01 -10.04
N GLY A 285 21.07 -5.05 -8.90
CA GLY A 285 21.53 -5.76 -7.71
C GLY A 285 20.38 -6.34 -6.91
N ARG A 286 20.71 -7.10 -5.87
CA ARG A 286 19.74 -7.66 -4.93
C ARG A 286 20.26 -7.58 -3.50
N PHE A 287 19.37 -7.38 -2.54
CA PHE A 287 19.67 -7.58 -1.13
C PHE A 287 18.39 -7.93 -0.37
N THR A 288 18.55 -8.59 0.77
CA THR A 288 17.46 -8.89 1.68
C THR A 288 17.31 -7.75 2.70
N PHE A 289 16.08 -7.35 2.98
CA PHE A 289 15.75 -6.47 4.10
C PHE A 289 14.75 -7.17 5.05
N ASP A 290 14.99 -7.03 6.36
CA ASP A 290 14.13 -7.56 7.41
C ASP A 290 13.64 -6.39 8.28
N SER A 291 12.34 -6.39 8.60
CA SER A 291 11.74 -5.40 9.50
C SER A 291 10.56 -6.04 10.22
N GLU A 292 10.54 -5.92 11.56
CA GLU A 292 9.46 -6.45 12.42
C GLU A 292 9.17 -7.95 12.20
N GLY A 293 10.17 -8.74 11.79
CA GLY A 293 10.03 -10.18 11.52
C GLY A 293 9.39 -10.52 10.16
N GLU A 294 9.13 -9.52 9.31
CA GLU A 294 8.86 -9.74 7.88
C GLU A 294 10.16 -9.58 7.07
N GLU A 295 10.48 -10.56 6.24
CA GLU A 295 11.65 -10.54 5.35
C GLU A 295 11.23 -10.35 3.88
N VAL A 296 11.89 -9.42 3.19
CA VAL A 296 11.70 -9.16 1.75
C VAL A 296 13.02 -9.24 1.00
N ASP A 297 13.01 -9.90 -0.16
CA ASP A 297 14.08 -9.81 -1.15
C ASP A 297 13.84 -8.58 -2.02
N LEU A 298 14.80 -7.68 -2.09
CA LEU A 298 14.73 -6.48 -2.92
C LEU A 298 15.51 -6.70 -4.20
N ARG A 299 14.90 -6.36 -5.33
CA ARG A 299 15.60 -6.20 -6.62
C ARG A 299 15.77 -4.73 -6.92
N ILE A 300 17.01 -4.32 -7.17
CA ILE A 300 17.41 -2.93 -7.25
C ILE A 300 17.89 -2.67 -8.66
N SER A 301 17.43 -1.57 -9.24
CA SER A 301 17.94 -1.04 -10.50
C SER A 301 18.28 0.43 -10.30
N THR A 302 19.51 0.81 -10.65
CA THR A 302 19.95 2.21 -10.69
C THR A 302 20.09 2.65 -12.13
N LEU A 303 19.62 3.85 -12.46
CA LEU A 303 19.63 4.41 -13.81
C LEU A 303 20.14 5.86 -13.76
N PRO A 304 21.18 6.24 -14.52
CA PRO A 304 21.58 7.64 -14.65
C PRO A 304 20.47 8.49 -15.28
N THR A 305 20.19 9.65 -14.68
CA THR A 305 19.26 10.65 -15.20
C THR A 305 19.91 12.05 -15.19
N ALA A 306 19.22 13.07 -15.70
CA ALA A 306 19.75 14.43 -15.80
C ALA A 306 20.21 15.04 -14.46
N HIS A 307 19.57 14.67 -13.34
CA HIS A 307 19.83 15.26 -12.03
C HIS A 307 20.50 14.30 -11.03
N GLY A 308 20.94 13.13 -11.49
CA GLY A 308 21.55 12.08 -10.65
C GLY A 308 21.02 10.70 -10.99
N GLU A 309 21.37 9.70 -10.19
CA GLU A 309 20.88 8.33 -10.39
C GLU A 309 19.48 8.17 -9.81
N LYS A 310 18.55 7.68 -10.62
CA LYS A 310 17.26 7.17 -10.17
C LYS A 310 17.43 5.74 -9.66
N VAL A 311 16.78 5.42 -8.55
CA VAL A 311 16.75 4.06 -8.00
C VAL A 311 15.31 3.53 -8.01
N VAL A 312 15.15 2.30 -8.45
CA VAL A 312 13.90 1.54 -8.29
C VAL A 312 14.22 0.28 -7.50
N MET A 313 13.46 0.02 -6.45
CA MET A 313 13.55 -1.20 -5.65
C MET A 313 12.22 -1.94 -5.71
N ARG A 314 12.22 -3.16 -6.23
CA ARG A 314 11.05 -4.05 -6.22
C ARG A 314 11.09 -4.94 -4.99
N LEU A 315 10.01 -4.94 -4.21
CA LEU A 315 9.89 -5.73 -2.99
C LEU A 315 9.27 -7.08 -3.34
N LEU A 316 10.01 -8.17 -3.09
CA LEU A 316 9.55 -9.54 -3.26
C LEU A 316 9.45 -10.19 -1.88
N LYS A 317 8.23 -10.52 -1.45
CA LYS A 317 8.02 -11.20 -0.17
C LYS A 317 8.55 -12.63 -0.27
N LYS A 318 9.47 -13.03 0.62
CA LYS A 318 10.07 -14.38 0.61
C LYS A 318 9.10 -15.49 1.03
N ASN A 319 8.07 -15.15 1.81
CA ASN A 319 7.14 -16.11 2.41
C ASN A 319 5.69 -15.92 1.95
N LEU A 320 5.48 -15.81 0.63
CA LEU A 320 4.12 -15.94 0.09
C LEU A 320 3.76 -17.43 0.13
N LYS A 321 2.88 -17.81 1.06
CA LYS A 321 2.16 -19.08 0.97
C LYS A 321 1.64 -19.21 -0.47
N VAL A 322 2.06 -20.25 -1.18
CA VAL A 322 1.61 -20.48 -2.56
C VAL A 322 0.08 -20.63 -2.51
N PRO A 323 -0.68 -19.74 -3.17
CA PRO A 323 -2.13 -19.81 -3.11
C PRO A 323 -2.62 -21.09 -3.77
N THR A 324 -3.67 -21.67 -3.25
CA THR A 324 -4.36 -22.78 -3.91
C THR A 324 -5.06 -22.28 -5.18
N LEU A 325 -5.36 -23.18 -6.12
CA LEU A 325 -6.07 -22.80 -7.35
C LEU A 325 -7.44 -22.13 -7.07
N PRO A 326 -8.25 -22.57 -6.08
CA PRO A 326 -9.45 -21.86 -5.67
C PRO A 326 -9.18 -20.46 -5.09
N GLU A 327 -8.13 -20.28 -4.30
CA GLU A 327 -7.74 -18.96 -3.78
C GLU A 327 -7.30 -18.00 -4.89
N LEU A 328 -6.79 -18.52 -6.02
CA LEU A 328 -6.52 -17.75 -7.24
C LEU A 328 -7.77 -17.40 -8.05
N GLY A 329 -8.95 -17.90 -7.65
CA GLY A 329 -10.23 -17.66 -8.32
C GLY A 329 -10.60 -18.69 -9.39
N LEU A 330 -9.89 -19.83 -9.49
CA LEU A 330 -10.34 -20.93 -10.36
C LEU A 330 -11.45 -21.71 -9.66
N ASP A 331 -12.58 -21.86 -10.33
CA ASP A 331 -13.73 -22.61 -9.83
C ASP A 331 -14.40 -23.48 -10.91
N GLY A 332 -15.45 -24.19 -10.51
CA GLY A 332 -16.35 -24.92 -11.39
C GLY A 332 -15.64 -25.86 -12.37
N LEU A 333 -15.98 -25.75 -13.66
CA LEU A 333 -15.41 -26.58 -14.73
C LEU A 333 -13.95 -26.24 -15.01
N ALA A 334 -13.53 -24.98 -14.84
CA ALA A 334 -12.16 -24.58 -15.11
C ALA A 334 -11.20 -25.23 -14.12
N LEU A 335 -11.52 -25.17 -12.82
CA LEU A 335 -10.75 -25.82 -11.76
C LEU A 335 -10.64 -27.34 -12.00
N ARG A 336 -11.78 -28.02 -12.21
CA ARG A 336 -11.80 -29.48 -12.44
C ARG A 336 -10.94 -29.89 -13.63
N ARG A 337 -11.05 -29.17 -14.76
CA ARG A 337 -10.24 -29.46 -15.95
C ARG A 337 -8.74 -29.33 -15.68
N VAL A 338 -8.33 -28.32 -14.89
CA VAL A 338 -6.93 -28.17 -14.49
C VAL A 338 -6.52 -29.33 -13.60
N GLU A 339 -7.29 -29.65 -12.56
CA GLU A 339 -6.99 -30.74 -11.61
C GLU A 339 -6.89 -32.12 -12.27
N ASP A 340 -7.66 -32.35 -13.33
CA ASP A 340 -7.60 -33.57 -14.12
C ASP A 340 -6.37 -33.59 -15.03
N VAL A 341 -6.12 -32.48 -15.75
CA VAL A 341 -5.04 -32.39 -16.73
C VAL A 341 -3.66 -32.39 -16.09
N ILE A 342 -3.48 -31.85 -14.88
CA ILE A 342 -2.15 -31.84 -14.22
C ILE A 342 -1.69 -33.23 -13.74
N LYS A 343 -2.55 -34.24 -13.78
CA LYS A 343 -2.25 -35.62 -13.36
C LYS A 343 -1.86 -36.54 -14.52
N ILE A 344 -1.92 -36.06 -15.76
CA ILE A 344 -1.57 -36.86 -16.93
C ILE A 344 -0.04 -37.02 -17.02
N PRO A 345 0.46 -38.09 -17.66
CA PRO A 345 1.91 -38.35 -17.70
C PRO A 345 2.66 -37.40 -18.62
N ASN A 346 2.04 -36.89 -19.69
CA ASN A 346 2.71 -36.06 -20.69
C ASN A 346 1.78 -35.11 -21.45
N GLY A 347 2.40 -34.14 -22.11
CA GLY A 347 1.73 -33.16 -22.95
C GLY A 347 2.06 -31.72 -22.55
N ILE A 348 1.50 -30.77 -23.28
CA ILE A 348 1.73 -29.34 -23.05
C ILE A 348 0.51 -28.70 -22.38
N ILE A 349 0.77 -27.94 -21.31
CA ILE A 349 -0.19 -27.08 -20.62
C ILE A 349 0.31 -25.63 -20.72
N LEU A 350 -0.50 -24.77 -21.32
CA LEU A 350 -0.16 -23.36 -21.52
C LEU A 350 -1.07 -22.45 -20.70
N VAL A 351 -0.44 -21.51 -19.98
CA VAL A 351 -1.15 -20.38 -19.37
C VAL A 351 -0.84 -19.12 -20.16
N THR A 352 -1.88 -18.44 -20.64
CA THR A 352 -1.75 -17.32 -21.56
C THR A 352 -2.34 -16.03 -20.98
N GLY A 353 -1.79 -14.91 -21.40
CA GLY A 353 -2.24 -13.59 -20.97
C GLY A 353 -1.14 -12.54 -21.03
N PRO A 354 -1.50 -11.25 -20.88
CA PRO A 354 -0.55 -10.15 -20.89
C PRO A 354 0.35 -10.20 -19.65
N THR A 355 1.30 -9.26 -19.59
CA THR A 355 2.11 -9.06 -18.39
C THR A 355 1.22 -8.72 -17.20
N GLY A 356 1.52 -9.27 -16.02
CA GLY A 356 0.75 -9.03 -14.80
C GLY A 356 -0.58 -9.79 -14.69
N SER A 357 -0.88 -10.73 -15.60
CA SER A 357 -2.13 -11.51 -15.57
C SER A 357 -2.10 -12.74 -14.64
N GLY A 358 -1.11 -12.86 -13.75
CA GLY A 358 -1.03 -13.95 -12.77
C GLY A 358 -0.56 -15.32 -13.30
N LYS A 359 0.00 -15.40 -14.51
CA LYS A 359 0.43 -16.67 -15.14
C LYS A 359 1.40 -17.48 -14.28
N THR A 360 2.46 -16.82 -13.80
CA THR A 360 3.49 -17.45 -12.96
C THR A 360 2.89 -17.93 -11.65
N SER A 361 2.00 -17.16 -11.03
CA SER A 361 1.30 -17.56 -9.80
C SER A 361 0.50 -18.85 -10.01
N THR A 362 -0.28 -18.94 -11.10
CA THR A 362 -1.03 -20.17 -11.43
C THR A 362 -0.12 -21.36 -11.70
N LEU A 363 0.96 -21.16 -12.46
CA LEU A 363 1.92 -22.24 -12.72
C LEU A 363 2.57 -22.74 -11.43
N TYR A 364 2.97 -21.85 -10.54
CA TYR A 364 3.56 -22.24 -9.26
C TYR A 364 2.56 -22.95 -8.35
N SER A 365 1.29 -22.54 -8.33
CA SER A 365 0.23 -23.26 -7.62
C SER A 365 0.03 -24.67 -8.16
N ILE A 366 0.08 -24.84 -9.49
CA ILE A 366 0.02 -26.17 -10.12
C ILE A 366 1.24 -27.00 -9.74
N LEU A 367 2.44 -26.46 -9.87
CA LEU A 367 3.69 -27.15 -9.53
C LEU A 367 3.68 -27.57 -8.05
N HIS A 368 3.19 -26.71 -7.15
CA HIS A 368 3.06 -27.01 -5.73
C HIS A 368 2.11 -28.21 -5.47
N ILE A 369 1.02 -28.33 -6.22
CA ILE A 369 0.08 -29.46 -6.09
C ILE A 369 0.71 -30.79 -6.52
N ILE A 370 1.52 -30.79 -7.59
CA ILE A 370 2.12 -32.01 -8.14
C ILE A 370 3.52 -32.30 -7.59
N ASN A 371 4.05 -31.40 -6.76
CA ASN A 371 5.35 -31.54 -6.11
C ASN A 371 5.31 -32.70 -5.11
N SER A 372 6.07 -33.76 -5.43
CA SER A 372 6.25 -34.89 -4.54
C SER A 372 7.65 -35.46 -4.73
N PRO A 373 8.22 -36.14 -3.71
CA PRO A 373 9.54 -36.78 -3.83
C PRO A 373 9.65 -37.86 -4.92
N ARG A 374 8.53 -38.22 -5.58
CA ARG A 374 8.47 -39.24 -6.63
C ARG A 374 8.67 -38.68 -8.03
N VAL A 375 8.63 -37.37 -8.19
CA VAL A 375 8.74 -36.71 -9.49
C VAL A 375 9.89 -35.72 -9.48
N ASN A 376 10.66 -35.70 -10.57
CA ASN A 376 11.69 -34.70 -10.80
C ASN A 376 11.09 -33.52 -11.57
N ILE A 377 11.05 -32.35 -10.93
CA ILE A 377 10.51 -31.11 -11.49
C ILE A 377 11.68 -30.16 -11.77
N LEU A 378 11.81 -29.74 -13.03
CA LEU A 378 12.81 -28.78 -13.48
C LEU A 378 12.13 -27.54 -14.07
N THR A 379 12.57 -26.32 -13.71
CA THR A 379 12.04 -25.08 -14.27
C THR A 379 13.12 -24.19 -14.89
N LEU A 380 12.81 -23.53 -16.00
CA LEU A 380 13.64 -22.48 -16.61
C LEU A 380 12.91 -21.16 -16.52
N GLU A 381 13.50 -20.16 -15.87
CA GLU A 381 12.80 -18.92 -15.52
C GLU A 381 13.66 -17.68 -15.73
N ASP A 382 13.04 -16.56 -16.10
CA ASP A 382 13.72 -15.29 -16.36
C ASP A 382 12.97 -14.11 -15.73
N PRO A 383 13.22 -13.80 -14.44
CA PRO A 383 13.96 -14.55 -13.43
C PRO A 383 13.07 -15.52 -12.61
N ILE A 384 13.68 -16.27 -11.69
CA ILE A 384 12.94 -17.03 -10.65
C ILE A 384 12.26 -16.04 -9.70
N GLU A 385 10.94 -16.12 -9.51
CA GLU A 385 10.20 -15.15 -8.69
C GLU A 385 10.29 -15.42 -7.20
N TYR A 386 10.17 -16.69 -6.80
CA TYR A 386 10.43 -17.15 -5.44
C TYR A 386 10.85 -18.61 -5.44
N GLN A 387 11.50 -19.04 -4.36
CA GLN A 387 12.01 -20.40 -4.24
C GLN A 387 10.89 -21.38 -3.89
N MET A 388 10.85 -22.51 -4.59
CA MET A 388 9.95 -23.62 -4.34
C MET A 388 10.73 -24.83 -3.84
N ASP A 389 10.50 -25.21 -2.58
CA ASP A 389 11.11 -26.41 -2.02
C ASP A 389 10.75 -27.66 -2.82
N GLY A 390 11.74 -28.50 -3.12
CA GLY A 390 11.55 -29.72 -3.91
C GLY A 390 11.48 -29.52 -5.43
N VAL A 391 11.61 -28.28 -5.92
CA VAL A 391 11.66 -27.97 -7.35
C VAL A 391 13.05 -27.47 -7.74
N ASN A 392 13.64 -28.02 -8.79
CA ASN A 392 14.94 -27.56 -9.29
C ASN A 392 14.75 -26.38 -10.25
N GLN A 393 14.87 -25.17 -9.73
CA GLN A 393 14.66 -23.95 -10.50
C GLN A 393 15.96 -23.42 -11.09
N VAL A 394 15.97 -23.17 -12.40
CA VAL A 394 17.13 -22.64 -13.14
C VAL A 394 16.80 -21.27 -13.71
N GLN A 395 17.57 -20.26 -13.30
CA GLN A 395 17.44 -18.91 -13.83
C GLN A 395 18.21 -18.78 -15.15
N ILE A 396 17.60 -18.17 -16.15
CA ILE A 396 18.25 -17.81 -17.42
C ILE A 396 19.47 -16.91 -17.16
N ASN A 397 20.56 -17.21 -17.84
CA ASN A 397 21.80 -16.43 -17.78
C ASN A 397 22.37 -16.23 -19.20
N PRO A 398 21.89 -15.21 -19.93
CA PRO A 398 22.34 -14.94 -21.29
C PRO A 398 23.84 -14.66 -21.40
N GLN A 399 24.46 -14.06 -20.36
CA GLN A 399 25.89 -13.76 -20.34
C GLN A 399 26.75 -15.03 -20.35
N ALA A 400 26.27 -16.10 -19.72
CA ALA A 400 26.90 -17.41 -19.74
C ALA A 400 26.43 -18.30 -20.92
N GLY A 401 25.57 -17.78 -21.81
CA GLY A 401 24.98 -18.54 -22.91
C GLY A 401 23.83 -19.47 -22.51
N LEU A 402 23.32 -19.38 -21.28
CA LEU A 402 22.18 -20.17 -20.80
C LEU A 402 20.86 -19.45 -21.14
N THR A 403 20.30 -19.79 -22.30
CA THR A 403 18.98 -19.35 -22.80
C THR A 403 17.89 -20.41 -22.53
N PHE A 404 16.62 -20.09 -22.79
CA PHE A 404 15.51 -21.05 -22.68
C PHE A 404 15.75 -22.30 -23.53
N ALA A 405 16.10 -22.15 -24.81
CA ALA A 405 16.35 -23.28 -25.71
C ALA A 405 17.53 -24.15 -25.25
N THR A 406 18.67 -23.53 -24.87
CA THR A 406 19.84 -24.28 -24.40
C THR A 406 19.60 -24.97 -23.06
N GLY A 407 18.84 -24.33 -22.16
CA GLY A 407 18.43 -24.91 -20.89
C GLY A 407 17.51 -26.10 -21.09
N LEU A 408 16.51 -25.96 -21.96
CA LEU A 408 15.53 -27.01 -22.24
C LEU A 408 16.18 -28.22 -22.91
N ARG A 409 17.13 -28.00 -23.84
CA ARG A 409 17.98 -29.08 -24.39
C ARG A 409 18.77 -29.81 -23.31
N SER A 410 19.15 -29.13 -22.22
CA SER A 410 19.89 -29.75 -21.13
C SER A 410 18.98 -30.52 -20.18
N PHE A 411 17.76 -30.02 -19.94
CA PHE A 411 16.75 -30.69 -19.11
C PHE A 411 16.40 -32.08 -19.61
N LEU A 412 16.35 -32.31 -20.92
CA LEU A 412 16.09 -33.64 -21.48
C LEU A 412 17.17 -34.70 -21.15
N ARG A 413 18.30 -34.30 -20.58
CA ARG A 413 19.37 -35.19 -20.07
C ARG A 413 19.44 -35.21 -18.54
N GLN A 414 18.42 -34.68 -17.86
CA GLN A 414 18.35 -34.60 -16.40
C GLN A 414 17.26 -35.51 -15.81
N ASP A 415 16.73 -36.44 -16.61
CA ASP A 415 15.65 -37.35 -16.22
C ASP A 415 14.44 -36.64 -15.54
N PRO A 416 13.88 -35.57 -16.15
CA PRO A 416 12.71 -34.91 -15.58
C PRO A 416 11.43 -35.73 -15.80
N ASN A 417 10.46 -35.57 -14.91
CA ASN A 417 9.08 -35.95 -15.20
C ASN A 417 8.28 -34.73 -15.66
N ILE A 418 8.54 -33.58 -15.03
CA ILE A 418 7.84 -32.34 -15.27
C ILE A 418 8.85 -31.26 -15.63
N ILE A 419 8.55 -30.52 -16.69
CA ILE A 419 9.35 -29.39 -17.15
C ILE A 419 8.48 -28.15 -17.16
N MET A 420 8.94 -27.06 -16.54
CA MET A 420 8.33 -25.74 -16.72
C MET A 420 9.29 -24.81 -17.46
N VAL A 421 8.82 -24.23 -18.55
CA VAL A 421 9.56 -23.21 -19.30
C VAL A 421 8.83 -21.90 -19.09
N GLY A 422 9.46 -20.91 -18.48
CA GLY A 422 8.83 -19.66 -18.07
C GLY A 422 7.99 -19.01 -19.17
N GLU A 423 8.49 -19.05 -20.40
CA GLU A 423 7.75 -18.66 -21.60
C GLU A 423 8.34 -19.24 -22.88
N ILE A 424 7.50 -19.33 -23.90
CA ILE A 424 7.91 -19.72 -25.26
C ILE A 424 7.90 -18.46 -26.14
N ARG A 425 9.09 -18.01 -26.55
CA ARG A 425 9.27 -16.79 -27.36
C ARG A 425 9.68 -17.04 -28.81
N ASP A 426 10.30 -18.19 -29.08
CA ASP A 426 10.95 -18.49 -30.34
C ASP A 426 10.65 -19.92 -30.83
N SER A 427 10.90 -20.15 -32.12
CA SER A 427 10.63 -21.42 -32.80
C SER A 427 11.43 -22.59 -32.24
N GLU A 428 12.64 -22.34 -31.75
CA GLU A 428 13.49 -23.39 -31.19
C GLU A 428 12.91 -23.92 -29.88
N THR A 429 12.52 -23.02 -28.99
CA THR A 429 11.90 -23.36 -27.69
C THR A 429 10.55 -24.06 -27.91
N VAL A 430 9.76 -23.62 -28.90
CA VAL A 430 8.53 -24.33 -29.34
C VAL A 430 8.84 -25.78 -29.71
N GLY A 431 9.79 -25.98 -30.63
CA GLY A 431 10.13 -27.32 -31.12
C GLY A 431 10.58 -28.25 -29.99
N LEU A 432 11.44 -27.75 -29.10
CA LEU A 432 11.92 -28.51 -27.95
C LEU A 432 10.80 -28.84 -26.94
N ALA A 433 9.88 -27.91 -26.67
CA ALA A 433 8.74 -28.15 -25.78
C ALA A 433 7.81 -29.23 -26.34
N ILE A 434 7.55 -29.20 -27.65
CA ILE A 434 6.79 -30.24 -28.36
C ILE A 434 7.50 -31.58 -28.25
N GLN A 435 8.80 -31.65 -28.57
CA GLN A 435 9.56 -32.89 -28.47
C GLN A 435 9.53 -33.46 -27.05
N ALA A 436 9.80 -32.64 -26.04
CA ALA A 436 9.73 -33.03 -24.63
C ALA A 436 8.37 -33.65 -24.29
N SER A 437 7.28 -33.01 -24.72
CA SER A 437 5.93 -33.48 -24.43
C SER A 437 5.60 -34.82 -25.09
N LEU A 438 6.12 -35.06 -26.30
CA LEU A 438 5.89 -36.30 -27.04
C LEU A 438 6.77 -37.45 -26.51
N THR A 439 7.91 -37.13 -25.89
CA THR A 439 8.81 -38.12 -25.27
C THR A 439 8.50 -38.39 -23.80
N GLY A 440 7.26 -38.14 -23.35
CA GLY A 440 6.81 -38.57 -22.02
C GLY A 440 6.92 -37.56 -20.90
N HIS A 441 7.16 -36.27 -21.19
CA HIS A 441 7.23 -35.22 -20.18
C HIS A 441 5.95 -34.41 -20.10
N LEU A 442 5.56 -33.98 -18.90
CA LEU A 442 4.54 -32.96 -18.73
C LEU A 442 5.20 -31.58 -18.78
N VAL A 443 4.83 -30.76 -19.78
CA VAL A 443 5.45 -29.48 -20.06
C VAL A 443 4.50 -28.33 -19.75
N PHE A 444 4.91 -27.45 -18.85
CA PHE A 444 4.22 -26.22 -18.51
C PHE A 444 4.91 -25.03 -19.17
N SER A 445 4.15 -24.10 -19.75
CA SER A 445 4.73 -22.84 -20.19
C SER A 445 3.71 -21.71 -20.29
N THR A 446 4.19 -20.53 -20.67
CA THR A 446 3.35 -19.35 -20.90
C THR A 446 3.49 -18.77 -22.30
N LEU A 447 2.42 -18.10 -22.75
CA LEU A 447 2.41 -17.26 -23.95
C LEU A 447 1.73 -15.91 -23.67
N HIS A 448 2.13 -14.90 -24.43
CA HIS A 448 1.53 -13.57 -24.40
C HIS A 448 0.39 -13.42 -25.43
N THR A 449 -0.61 -14.30 -25.37
CA THR A 449 -1.82 -14.20 -26.20
C THR A 449 -3.00 -13.67 -25.39
N ASN A 450 -3.92 -12.97 -26.06
CA ASN A 450 -5.06 -12.38 -25.38
C ASN A 450 -6.17 -13.38 -25.04
N SER A 451 -6.21 -14.53 -25.72
CA SER A 451 -7.20 -15.58 -25.54
C SER A 451 -6.55 -16.97 -25.63
N ALA A 452 -7.25 -17.99 -25.14
CA ALA A 452 -6.77 -19.37 -25.18
C ALA A 452 -6.74 -19.89 -26.63
N ALA A 453 -7.78 -19.58 -27.42
CA ALA A 453 -7.82 -19.95 -28.83
C ALA A 453 -6.68 -19.31 -29.66
N GLY A 454 -6.17 -18.14 -29.24
CA GLY A 454 -5.03 -17.48 -29.88
C GLY A 454 -3.67 -18.15 -29.66
N ALA A 455 -3.56 -19.09 -28.72
CA ALA A 455 -2.30 -19.78 -28.42
C ALA A 455 -1.83 -20.67 -29.58
N LEU A 456 -2.74 -21.46 -30.16
CA LEU A 456 -2.38 -22.41 -31.22
C LEU A 456 -1.92 -21.70 -32.50
N PRO A 457 -2.63 -20.69 -33.05
CA PRO A 457 -2.13 -19.91 -34.17
C PRO A 457 -0.76 -19.29 -33.88
N ARG A 458 -0.55 -18.78 -32.65
CA ARG A 458 0.73 -18.19 -32.27
C ARG A 458 1.88 -19.20 -32.30
N LEU A 459 1.64 -20.44 -31.88
CA LEU A 459 2.64 -21.51 -31.99
C LEU A 459 2.93 -21.89 -33.45
N VAL A 460 1.90 -21.90 -34.30
CA VAL A 460 2.04 -22.13 -35.75
C VAL A 460 2.85 -21.01 -36.40
N ASP A 461 2.60 -19.74 -36.05
CA ASP A 461 3.40 -18.59 -36.50
C ASP A 461 4.88 -18.70 -36.09
N MET A 462 5.15 -19.39 -34.98
CA MET A 462 6.51 -19.70 -34.50
C MET A 462 7.05 -21.02 -35.09
N GLY A 463 6.42 -21.57 -36.12
CA GLY A 463 6.92 -22.74 -36.86
C GLY A 463 6.51 -24.09 -36.30
N ALA A 464 5.54 -24.17 -35.37
CA ALA A 464 4.99 -25.45 -34.93
C ALA A 464 4.15 -26.10 -36.04
N GLU A 465 4.39 -27.38 -36.29
CA GLU A 465 3.56 -28.17 -37.19
C GLU A 465 2.23 -28.54 -36.52
N THR A 466 1.13 -28.36 -37.24
CA THR A 466 -0.23 -28.49 -36.69
C THR A 466 -0.53 -29.88 -36.15
N PHE A 467 -0.03 -30.94 -36.80
CA PHE A 467 -0.23 -32.31 -36.34
C PHE A 467 0.50 -32.60 -35.01
N LEU A 468 1.68 -31.99 -34.81
CA LEU A 468 2.42 -32.10 -33.55
C LEU A 468 1.70 -31.37 -32.42
N LEU A 469 1.13 -30.20 -32.69
CA LEU A 469 0.30 -29.48 -31.71
C LEU A 469 -0.95 -30.28 -31.34
N ALA A 470 -1.62 -30.88 -32.32
CA ALA A 470 -2.81 -31.70 -32.09
C ALA A 470 -2.51 -32.93 -31.20
N SER A 471 -1.31 -33.49 -31.29
CA SER A 471 -0.89 -34.64 -30.49
C SER A 471 -0.37 -34.27 -29.10
N SER A 472 0.28 -33.10 -28.96
CA SER A 472 0.95 -32.69 -27.73
C SER A 472 0.11 -31.83 -26.78
N MET A 473 -0.76 -30.97 -27.29
CA MET A 473 -1.48 -29.98 -26.47
C MET A 473 -2.59 -30.61 -25.62
N LYS A 474 -2.65 -30.26 -24.33
CA LYS A 474 -3.62 -30.82 -23.38
C LYS A 474 -4.55 -29.78 -22.79
N LEU A 475 -4.01 -28.61 -22.46
CA LEU A 475 -4.79 -27.49 -21.94
C LEU A 475 -4.18 -26.16 -22.36
N VAL A 476 -5.03 -25.24 -22.77
CA VAL A 476 -4.69 -23.82 -22.89
C VAL A 476 -5.64 -23.02 -22.02
N MET A 477 -5.08 -22.28 -21.08
CA MET A 477 -5.79 -21.36 -20.21
C MET A 477 -5.48 -19.92 -20.63
N ALA A 478 -6.49 -19.05 -20.66
CA ALA A 478 -6.27 -17.61 -20.74
C ALA A 478 -6.68 -16.97 -19.43
N GLN A 479 -5.79 -16.16 -18.86
CA GLN A 479 -5.96 -15.60 -17.54
C GLN A 479 -5.89 -14.07 -17.58
N ARG A 480 -6.71 -13.46 -16.72
CA ARG A 480 -6.64 -12.06 -16.31
C ARG A 480 -6.81 -12.00 -14.80
N VAL A 481 -6.30 -10.93 -14.20
CA VAL A 481 -6.45 -10.63 -12.78
C VAL A 481 -7.20 -9.31 -12.69
N VAL A 482 -8.28 -9.29 -11.92
CA VAL A 482 -9.18 -8.14 -11.79
C VAL A 482 -9.14 -7.63 -10.36
N ARG A 483 -9.23 -6.31 -10.17
CA ARG A 483 -9.23 -5.75 -8.82
C ARG A 483 -10.50 -6.15 -8.08
N ARG A 484 -10.38 -6.57 -6.82
CA ARG A 484 -11.53 -6.93 -5.97
C ARG A 484 -12.05 -5.69 -5.26
N ILE A 485 -13.36 -5.42 -5.35
CA ILE A 485 -14.00 -4.30 -4.64
C ILE A 485 -13.74 -4.45 -3.14
N ASN A 486 -13.35 -3.36 -2.48
CA ASN A 486 -13.13 -3.35 -1.05
C ASN A 486 -14.43 -3.77 -0.32
N PRO A 487 -14.45 -4.91 0.42
CA PRO A 487 -15.68 -5.42 1.03
C PRO A 487 -16.34 -4.45 2.00
N GLU A 488 -15.55 -3.57 2.62
CA GLU A 488 -16.01 -2.57 3.59
C GLU A 488 -16.77 -1.41 2.91
N PHE A 489 -16.46 -1.15 1.64
CA PHE A 489 -16.98 0.00 0.87
C PHE A 489 -17.61 -0.42 -0.46
N LYS A 490 -18.34 -1.53 -0.42
CA LYS A 490 -19.08 -2.08 -1.54
C LYS A 490 -20.56 -1.67 -1.43
N GLU A 491 -21.15 -1.17 -2.52
CA GLU A 491 -22.59 -0.90 -2.61
C GLU A 491 -23.28 -1.74 -3.68
N GLU A 492 -24.53 -2.11 -3.42
CA GLU A 492 -25.42 -2.77 -4.39
C GLU A 492 -26.04 -1.74 -5.32
N TYR A 493 -26.11 -2.06 -6.61
CA TYR A 493 -26.87 -1.25 -7.56
C TYR A 493 -27.55 -2.14 -8.59
N LYS A 494 -28.67 -1.63 -9.12
CA LYS A 494 -29.32 -2.22 -10.27
C LYS A 494 -28.64 -1.70 -11.55
N PRO A 495 -28.01 -2.56 -12.36
CA PRO A 495 -27.39 -2.14 -13.62
C PRO A 495 -28.43 -1.63 -14.61
N GLU A 496 -28.01 -0.74 -15.50
CA GLU A 496 -28.84 -0.25 -16.60
C GLU A 496 -29.21 -1.41 -17.54
N PRO A 497 -30.37 -1.34 -18.23
CA PRO A 497 -30.83 -2.41 -19.12
C PRO A 497 -29.81 -2.81 -20.19
N GLU A 498 -29.02 -1.86 -20.69
CA GLU A 498 -27.96 -2.11 -21.67
C GLU A 498 -26.85 -3.02 -21.12
N VAL A 499 -26.42 -2.80 -19.87
CA VAL A 499 -25.42 -3.65 -19.20
C VAL A 499 -25.97 -5.06 -18.98
N VAL A 500 -27.24 -5.19 -18.60
CA VAL A 500 -27.89 -6.51 -18.45
C VAL A 500 -27.97 -7.23 -19.80
N ALA A 501 -28.31 -6.50 -20.87
CA ALA A 501 -28.37 -7.05 -22.22
C ALA A 501 -26.99 -7.54 -22.70
N ASP A 502 -25.93 -6.77 -22.44
CA ASP A 502 -24.55 -7.14 -22.77
C ASP A 502 -24.11 -8.41 -22.01
N ILE A 503 -24.35 -8.47 -20.69
CA ILE A 503 -24.04 -9.67 -19.88
C ILE A 503 -24.76 -10.91 -20.43
N LYS A 504 -26.04 -10.79 -20.78
CA LYS A 504 -26.82 -11.87 -21.39
C LYS A 504 -26.27 -12.29 -22.74
N GLN A 505 -25.88 -11.34 -23.57
CA GLN A 505 -25.30 -11.62 -24.88
C GLN A 505 -23.95 -12.35 -24.76
N VAL A 506 -23.08 -11.88 -23.85
CA VAL A 506 -21.72 -12.43 -23.67
C VAL A 506 -21.75 -13.80 -23.00
N LEU A 507 -22.52 -13.96 -21.92
CA LEU A 507 -22.56 -15.22 -21.16
C LEU A 507 -23.53 -16.23 -21.76
N GLY A 508 -24.55 -15.79 -22.50
CA GLY A 508 -25.57 -16.66 -23.08
C GLY A 508 -26.16 -17.63 -22.06
N GLY A 509 -26.28 -18.91 -22.44
CA GLY A 509 -26.82 -19.96 -21.57
C GLY A 509 -26.01 -20.23 -20.29
N TYR A 510 -24.76 -19.77 -20.18
CA TYR A 510 -24.01 -19.88 -18.93
C TYR A 510 -24.59 -18.99 -17.82
N LEU A 511 -25.15 -17.82 -18.18
CA LEU A 511 -25.83 -16.96 -17.21
C LEU A 511 -27.04 -17.67 -16.62
N ASP A 512 -27.86 -18.31 -17.45
CA ASP A 512 -29.05 -19.03 -17.00
C ASP A 512 -28.70 -20.18 -16.05
N GLN A 513 -27.67 -20.96 -16.40
CA GLN A 513 -27.15 -22.03 -15.55
C GLN A 513 -26.67 -21.49 -14.19
N TRP A 514 -25.91 -20.40 -14.20
CA TRP A 514 -25.41 -19.76 -12.99
C TRP A 514 -26.56 -19.21 -12.14
N CYS A 515 -27.56 -18.58 -12.75
CA CYS A 515 -28.75 -18.05 -12.09
C CYS A 515 -29.55 -19.16 -11.39
N VAL A 516 -29.76 -20.30 -12.06
CA VAL A 516 -30.43 -21.47 -11.46
C VAL A 516 -29.64 -22.01 -10.28
N GLN A 517 -28.32 -22.15 -10.42
CA GLN A 517 -27.44 -22.67 -9.36
C GLN A 517 -27.38 -21.77 -8.12
N ASN A 518 -27.52 -20.44 -8.31
CA ASN A 518 -27.38 -19.46 -7.24
C ASN A 518 -28.72 -18.85 -6.79
N ASN A 519 -29.85 -19.41 -7.26
CA ASN A 519 -31.20 -18.91 -6.99
C ASN A 519 -31.35 -17.40 -7.29
N LYS A 520 -30.93 -16.98 -8.49
CA LYS A 520 -30.96 -15.60 -8.98
C LYS A 520 -31.86 -15.48 -10.21
N ASP A 521 -32.44 -14.30 -10.42
CA ASP A 521 -33.23 -13.97 -11.61
C ASP A 521 -32.35 -13.25 -12.64
N PRO A 522 -32.19 -13.78 -13.88
CA PRO A 522 -31.40 -13.15 -14.94
C PRO A 522 -31.97 -11.79 -15.40
N ASN A 523 -33.23 -11.48 -15.10
CA ASN A 523 -33.86 -10.19 -15.40
C ASN A 523 -33.74 -9.17 -14.27
N ASN A 524 -33.32 -9.61 -13.08
CA ASN A 524 -33.18 -8.76 -11.91
C ASN A 524 -31.81 -8.98 -11.26
N LEU A 525 -30.76 -8.78 -12.05
CA LEU A 525 -29.37 -8.85 -11.58
C LEU A 525 -29.07 -7.67 -10.65
N ILE A 526 -28.42 -7.96 -9.53
CA ILE A 526 -27.85 -6.97 -8.62
C ILE A 526 -26.34 -7.05 -8.81
N LEU A 527 -25.74 -5.91 -9.17
CA LEU A 527 -24.29 -5.78 -9.29
C LEU A 527 -23.75 -4.93 -8.14
N TYR A 528 -22.43 -4.89 -8.06
CA TYR A 528 -21.73 -4.19 -7.01
C TYR A 528 -20.70 -3.23 -7.59
N ARG A 529 -20.52 -2.10 -6.92
CA ARG A 529 -19.48 -1.12 -7.24
C ARG A 529 -18.91 -0.54 -5.94
N PRO A 530 -17.75 0.11 -5.98
CA PRO A 530 -17.26 0.89 -4.85
C PRO A 530 -18.27 2.00 -4.51
N LYS A 531 -18.43 2.28 -3.21
CA LYS A 531 -19.19 3.44 -2.72
C LYS A 531 -18.55 4.72 -3.26
N LYS A 532 -19.37 5.71 -3.60
CA LYS A 532 -18.85 7.00 -4.10
C LYS A 532 -18.25 7.86 -2.98
N ASP A 533 -18.68 7.64 -1.75
CA ASP A 533 -18.32 8.36 -0.53
C ASP A 533 -17.32 7.56 0.34
N LEU A 534 -16.18 7.21 -0.26
CA LEU A 534 -15.10 6.55 0.46
C LEU A 534 -14.36 7.54 1.39
N PRO A 535 -14.00 7.13 2.62
CA PRO A 535 -12.99 7.84 3.40
C PRO A 535 -11.68 7.95 2.60
N GLN A 536 -11.00 9.10 2.68
CA GLN A 536 -9.89 9.44 1.78
C GLN A 536 -8.66 8.50 1.85
N ASN A 537 -8.60 7.63 2.86
CA ASN A 537 -7.52 6.67 3.08
C ASN A 537 -7.91 5.23 2.71
N GLU A 538 -9.14 5.02 2.26
CA GLU A 538 -9.66 3.74 1.86
C GLU A 538 -9.71 3.64 0.34
N THR A 539 -9.36 2.47 -0.18
CA THR A 539 -9.29 2.26 -1.62
C THR A 539 -10.58 1.62 -2.10
N ASP A 540 -11.04 2.01 -3.31
CA ASP A 540 -12.13 1.36 -4.05
C ASP A 540 -12.00 -0.17 -4.10
N PHE A 541 -10.75 -0.63 -4.17
CA PHE A 541 -10.37 -2.02 -4.34
C PHE A 541 -9.34 -2.43 -3.30
N LYS A 542 -9.48 -3.65 -2.76
CA LYS A 542 -8.57 -4.22 -1.78
C LYS A 542 -8.24 -5.64 -2.22
N GLY A 543 -7.02 -5.80 -2.75
CA GLY A 543 -6.58 -7.04 -3.38
C GLY A 543 -7.04 -7.19 -4.83
N ARG A 544 -6.81 -8.38 -5.38
CA ARG A 544 -6.95 -8.73 -6.79
C ARG A 544 -7.44 -10.16 -6.94
#